data_AF-A0A8T3XZT4-F1
#
_entry.id   AF-A0A8T3XZT4-F1
#
_cell.length_a   1.000
_cell.length_b   1.000
_cell.length_c   1.000
_cell.angle_alpha   90.00
_cell.angle_beta   90.00
_cell.angle_gamma   90.00
#
_symmetry.space_group_name_H-M   'P 1'
#
loop_
_entity.id
_entity.type
_entity.pdbx_description
1 polymer ?
#
loop_
_entity_poly.entity_id
_entity_poly.type
_entity_poly.pdbx_seq_one_letter_code
_entity_poly.pdbx_strand_id
1 'polypeptide(L)'
;MTKNKAQTEIIGLVIVMVLVVMGIMFTMLFIFGKNSVGLSEEFREADLPQSTLDALLKTSSFTCIGRTIDQALRDCVTTPTTKCSSPTVQVCDAVKLDSEKILGATLKDWALQYSLDFGTSAVQRINNGFENCVGEYRSGSQKRNIIGTDVEILLKICS
;
A
#
# COMPACT_ATOMS: atom_id res chain seq x y z
N MET A 1 -42.94 -55.62 -28.68
CA MET A 1 -42.69 -54.18 -28.44
C MET A 1 -42.56 -53.91 -26.94
N THR A 2 -41.38 -54.04 -26.32
CA THR A 2 -41.12 -53.56 -24.93
C THR A 2 -39.60 -53.45 -24.63
N LYS A 3 -38.73 -53.23 -25.63
CA LYS A 3 -37.28 -53.05 -25.37
C LYS A 3 -36.89 -51.64 -24.89
N ASN A 4 -37.81 -50.67 -24.94
CA ASN A 4 -37.47 -49.27 -24.70
C ASN A 4 -37.67 -48.82 -23.23
N LYS A 5 -38.35 -49.62 -22.39
CA LYS A 5 -38.70 -49.19 -21.03
C LYS A 5 -37.51 -49.22 -20.06
N ALA A 6 -36.65 -50.22 -20.19
CA ALA A 6 -35.43 -50.35 -19.40
C ALA A 6 -34.36 -49.30 -19.78
N GLN A 7 -34.35 -48.84 -21.04
CA GLN A 7 -33.40 -47.82 -21.49
C GLN A 7 -33.72 -46.44 -20.90
N THR A 8 -34.99 -46.10 -20.73
CA THR A 8 -35.39 -44.81 -20.14
C THR A 8 -35.04 -44.70 -18.65
N GLU A 9 -35.09 -45.81 -17.91
CA GLU A 9 -34.73 -45.86 -16.49
C GLU A 9 -33.22 -45.63 -16.26
N ILE A 10 -32.38 -46.19 -17.13
CA ILE A 10 -30.92 -46.04 -17.06
C ILE A 10 -30.50 -44.59 -17.41
N ILE A 11 -31.17 -43.95 -18.37
CA ILE A 11 -30.88 -42.54 -18.73
C ILE A 11 -31.17 -41.59 -17.57
N GLY A 12 -32.27 -41.82 -16.84
CA GLY A 12 -32.61 -41.02 -15.65
C GLY A 12 -31.55 -41.12 -14.56
N LEU A 13 -31.03 -42.33 -14.33
CA LEU A 13 -29.98 -42.57 -13.34
C LEU A 13 -28.66 -41.86 -13.70
N VAL A 14 -28.30 -41.86 -14.99
CA VAL A 14 -27.09 -41.17 -15.48
C VAL A 14 -27.16 -39.66 -15.22
N ILE A 15 -28.31 -39.02 -15.47
CA ILE A 15 -28.49 -37.58 -15.24
C ILE A 15 -28.32 -37.23 -13.76
N VAL A 16 -28.90 -38.02 -12.86
CA VAL A 16 -28.75 -37.82 -11.41
C VAL A 16 -27.28 -37.94 -11.00
N MET A 17 -26.56 -38.92 -11.56
CA MET A 17 -25.15 -39.11 -11.26
C MET A 17 -24.29 -37.91 -11.70
N VAL A 18 -24.57 -37.33 -12.87
CA VAL A 18 -23.88 -36.12 -13.36
C VAL A 18 -24.13 -34.93 -12.44
N LEU A 19 -25.37 -34.74 -11.97
CA LEU A 19 -25.72 -33.66 -11.04
C LEU A 19 -25.01 -33.81 -9.69
N VAL A 20 -24.87 -35.04 -9.19
CA VAL A 20 -24.14 -35.33 -7.95
C VAL A 20 -22.65 -35.01 -8.11
N VAL A 21 -22.04 -35.44 -9.22
CA VAL A 21 -20.61 -35.16 -9.49
C VAL A 21 -20.37 -33.65 -9.60
N MET A 22 -21.25 -32.90 -10.27
CA MET A 22 -21.16 -31.43 -10.33
C MET A 22 -21.26 -30.80 -8.93
N GLY A 23 -22.21 -31.24 -8.09
CA GLY A 23 -22.34 -30.74 -6.72
C GLY A 23 -21.10 -30.99 -5.86
N ILE A 24 -20.49 -32.18 -5.99
CA ILE A 24 -19.23 -32.51 -5.31
C ILE A 24 -18.09 -31.62 -5.82
N MET A 25 -18.03 -31.35 -7.12
CA MET A 25 -17.03 -30.46 -7.69
C MET A 25 -17.15 -29.02 -7.16
N PHE A 26 -18.37 -28.49 -7.09
CA PHE A 26 -18.62 -27.15 -6.54
C PHE A 26 -18.25 -27.05 -5.05
N THR A 27 -18.58 -28.07 -4.26
CA THR A 27 -18.21 -28.10 -2.83
C THR A 27 -16.70 -28.22 -2.64
N MET A 28 -16.02 -29.04 -3.44
CA MET A 28 -14.55 -29.09 -3.44
C MET A 28 -13.94 -27.74 -3.82
N LEU A 29 -14.41 -27.11 -4.89
CA LEU A 29 -13.92 -25.78 -5.29
C LEU A 29 -14.18 -24.72 -4.21
N PHE A 30 -15.29 -24.80 -3.48
CA PHE A 30 -15.59 -23.86 -2.40
C PHE A 30 -14.73 -24.10 -1.14
N ILE A 31 -14.44 -25.36 -0.82
CA ILE A 31 -13.61 -25.72 0.34
C ILE A 31 -12.12 -25.48 0.05
N PHE A 32 -11.63 -25.88 -1.13
CA PHE A 32 -10.23 -25.76 -1.52
C PHE A 32 -9.88 -24.41 -2.15
N GLY A 33 -10.82 -23.75 -2.82
CA GLY A 33 -10.60 -22.47 -3.51
C GLY A 33 -10.42 -21.27 -2.59
N LYS A 34 -10.77 -21.39 -1.30
CA LYS A 34 -10.51 -20.37 -0.27
C LYS A 34 -9.01 -20.12 0.00
N ASN A 35 -8.12 -20.98 -0.51
CA ASN A 35 -6.68 -20.88 -0.27
C ASN A 35 -5.89 -20.19 -1.40
N SER A 36 -6.55 -19.59 -2.39
CA SER A 36 -5.86 -18.95 -3.54
C SER A 36 -6.01 -17.43 -3.59
N VAL A 37 -6.13 -16.77 -2.43
CA VAL A 37 -6.10 -15.30 -2.33
C VAL A 37 -4.68 -14.72 -2.59
N GLY A 38 -3.64 -15.56 -2.59
CA GLY A 38 -2.24 -15.11 -2.56
C GLY A 38 -1.76 -14.25 -3.73
N LEU A 39 -2.26 -14.44 -4.96
CA LEU A 39 -1.69 -13.72 -6.13
C LEU A 39 -2.30 -12.35 -6.39
N SER A 40 -3.54 -12.07 -5.96
CA SER A 40 -4.13 -10.74 -6.15
C SER A 40 -3.91 -9.83 -4.94
N GLU A 41 -3.72 -10.39 -3.73
CA GLU A 41 -3.35 -9.59 -2.57
C GLU A 41 -1.90 -9.14 -2.66
N GLU A 42 -0.96 -10.01 -3.01
CA GLU A 42 0.47 -9.67 -3.03
C GLU A 42 0.82 -8.51 -3.98
N PHE A 43 0.14 -8.41 -5.14
CA PHE A 43 0.28 -7.25 -6.04
C PHE A 43 -0.44 -5.99 -5.52
N ARG A 44 -1.62 -6.11 -4.89
CA ARG A 44 -2.29 -4.97 -4.25
C ARG A 44 -1.53 -4.46 -3.03
N GLU A 45 -0.77 -5.33 -2.38
CA GLU A 45 -0.08 -5.07 -1.12
C GLU A 45 1.31 -4.44 -1.31
N ALA A 46 2.02 -4.79 -2.40
CA ALA A 46 3.26 -4.13 -2.79
C ALA A 46 3.03 -2.67 -3.28
N ASP A 47 1.87 -2.40 -3.86
CA ASP A 47 1.51 -1.06 -4.36
C ASP A 47 1.07 -0.09 -3.26
N LEU A 48 0.71 -0.58 -2.07
CA LEU A 48 0.18 0.28 -1.01
C LEU A 48 1.21 1.31 -0.51
N PRO A 49 2.44 0.95 -0.12
CA PRO A 49 3.44 1.94 0.29
C PRO A 49 3.77 2.93 -0.84
N GLN A 50 3.84 2.46 -2.08
CA GLN A 50 4.19 3.30 -3.23
C GLN A 50 3.09 4.31 -3.57
N SER A 51 1.85 3.86 -3.66
CA SER A 51 0.69 4.72 -3.92
C SER A 51 0.44 5.71 -2.78
N THR A 52 0.66 5.28 -1.53
CA THR A 52 0.59 6.16 -0.35
C THR A 52 1.65 7.25 -0.42
N LEU A 53 2.90 6.88 -0.76
CA LEU A 53 3.99 7.83 -0.91
C LEU A 53 3.72 8.85 -2.03
N ASP A 54 3.24 8.39 -3.19
CA ASP A 54 2.87 9.26 -4.31
C ASP A 54 1.73 10.23 -3.95
N ALA A 55 0.73 9.75 -3.19
CA ALA A 55 -0.36 10.58 -2.70
C ALA A 55 0.13 11.61 -1.68
N LEU A 56 0.98 11.20 -0.73
CA LEU A 56 1.58 12.07 0.28
C LEU A 56 2.32 13.24 -0.37
N LEU A 57 3.19 12.96 -1.34
CA LEU A 57 4.01 14.00 -1.99
C LEU A 57 3.19 15.00 -2.81
N LYS A 58 2.04 14.58 -3.33
CA LYS A 58 1.09 15.45 -4.04
C LYS A 58 0.16 16.21 -3.11
N THR A 59 0.09 15.85 -1.83
CA THR A 59 -0.78 16.50 -0.85
C THR A 59 -0.27 17.89 -0.51
N SER A 60 -1.20 18.83 -0.29
CA SER A 60 -0.88 20.19 0.16
C SER A 60 -0.34 20.18 1.59
N SER A 61 0.74 20.92 1.82
CA SER A 61 1.28 21.14 3.16
C SER A 61 0.34 22.04 3.97
N PHE A 62 0.02 21.63 5.19
CA PHE A 62 -0.76 22.42 6.14
C PHE A 62 0.10 23.52 6.77
N THR A 63 1.39 23.24 6.96
CA THR A 63 2.35 24.14 7.60
C THR A 63 2.95 25.14 6.60
N CYS A 64 3.07 24.76 5.33
CA CYS A 64 3.60 25.57 4.24
C CYS A 64 2.50 25.85 3.22
N ILE A 65 1.59 26.76 3.57
CA ILE A 65 0.40 27.09 2.79
C ILE A 65 0.75 27.42 1.34
N GLY A 66 0.04 26.79 0.41
CA GLY A 66 0.22 26.99 -1.03
C GLY A 66 1.34 26.17 -1.66
N ARG A 67 1.99 25.28 -0.89
CA ARG A 67 2.97 24.32 -1.42
C ARG A 67 2.52 22.89 -1.19
N THR A 68 2.90 21.99 -2.08
CA THR A 68 2.78 20.54 -1.85
C THR A 68 3.91 20.04 -0.97
N ILE A 69 3.77 18.85 -0.39
CA ILE A 69 4.85 18.21 0.38
C ILE A 69 6.07 17.95 -0.50
N ASP A 70 5.90 17.60 -1.79
CA ASP A 70 7.03 17.48 -2.75
C ASP A 70 7.81 18.80 -2.88
N GLN A 71 7.11 19.93 -2.98
CA GLN A 71 7.74 21.24 -3.09
C GLN A 71 8.45 21.63 -1.79
N ALA A 72 7.78 21.46 -0.65
CA ALA A 72 8.39 21.72 0.65
C ALA A 72 9.60 20.81 0.90
N LEU A 73 9.56 19.54 0.48
CA LEU A 73 10.69 18.62 0.58
C LEU A 73 11.87 19.07 -0.32
N ARG A 74 11.60 19.53 -1.54
CA ARG A 74 12.64 20.15 -2.40
C ARG A 74 13.28 21.36 -1.73
N ASP A 75 12.48 22.21 -1.12
CA ASP A 75 12.98 23.40 -0.42
C ASP A 75 13.78 23.03 0.83
N CYS A 76 13.39 21.98 1.54
CA CYS A 76 14.14 21.43 2.68
C CYS A 76 15.53 20.95 2.25
N VAL A 77 15.63 20.24 1.12
CA VAL A 77 16.93 19.72 0.63
C VAL A 77 17.81 20.84 0.08
N THR A 78 17.23 21.81 -0.61
CA THR A 78 17.99 22.88 -1.28
C THR A 78 18.32 24.04 -0.34
N THR A 79 17.42 24.35 0.58
CA THR A 79 17.50 25.50 1.49
C THR A 79 16.93 25.13 2.87
N PRO A 80 17.62 24.28 3.66
CA PRO A 80 17.09 23.74 4.92
C PRO A 80 16.74 24.81 5.97
N THR A 81 17.36 25.99 5.88
CA THR A 81 17.12 27.14 6.78
C THR A 81 15.91 27.97 6.39
N THR A 82 15.30 27.72 5.23
CA THR A 82 14.08 28.40 4.79
C THR A 82 12.94 28.09 5.76
N LYS A 83 12.10 29.09 6.02
CA LYS A 83 10.93 28.98 6.89
C LYS A 83 9.65 29.10 6.07
N CYS A 84 8.63 28.36 6.49
CA CYS A 84 7.28 28.52 5.95
C CYS A 84 6.65 29.82 6.48
N SER A 85 5.86 30.48 5.64
CA SER A 85 5.40 31.85 5.92
C SER A 85 4.37 31.92 7.05
N SER A 86 3.62 30.85 7.31
CA SER A 86 2.62 30.79 8.38
C SER A 86 2.16 29.35 8.61
N PRO A 87 2.51 28.71 9.74
CA PRO A 87 3.32 29.21 10.85
C PRO A 87 4.84 29.28 10.51
N THR A 88 5.58 30.11 11.24
CA THR A 88 7.05 30.28 11.08
C THR A 88 7.79 29.05 11.60
N VAL A 89 7.84 28.00 10.79
CA VAL A 89 8.51 26.71 11.07
C VAL A 89 9.54 26.46 9.97
N GLN A 90 10.66 25.80 10.29
CA GLN A 90 11.63 25.42 9.26
C GLN A 90 10.97 24.45 8.29
N VAL A 91 11.28 24.57 6.99
CA VAL A 91 10.61 23.77 5.96
C VAL A 91 10.78 22.26 6.20
N CYS A 92 11.96 21.83 6.66
CA CYS A 92 12.18 20.42 6.99
C CYS A 92 11.32 19.92 8.15
N ASP A 93 11.18 20.72 9.20
CA ASP A 93 10.32 20.41 10.35
C ASP A 93 8.84 20.40 9.94
N ALA A 94 8.45 21.30 9.04
CA ALA A 94 7.11 21.37 8.49
C ALA A 94 6.75 20.12 7.67
N VAL A 95 7.66 19.66 6.80
CA VAL A 95 7.49 18.41 6.05
C VAL A 95 7.35 17.22 6.99
N LYS A 96 8.18 17.17 8.04
CA LYS A 96 8.12 16.14 9.08
C LYS A 96 6.75 16.11 9.76
N LEU A 97 6.30 17.26 10.29
CA LEU A 97 5.03 17.39 10.99
C LEU A 97 3.82 17.06 10.12
N ASP A 98 3.79 17.58 8.88
CA ASP A 98 2.67 17.34 7.97
C ASP A 98 2.63 15.88 7.53
N SER A 99 3.78 15.26 7.26
CA SER A 99 3.85 13.86 6.85
C SER A 99 3.41 12.93 7.99
N GLU A 100 3.85 13.18 9.22
CA GLU A 100 3.43 12.42 10.40
C GLU A 100 1.92 12.57 10.66
N LYS A 101 1.38 13.78 10.47
CA LYS A 101 -0.05 14.02 10.63
C LYS A 101 -0.89 13.31 9.57
N ILE A 102 -0.47 13.35 8.31
CA ILE A 102 -1.20 12.71 7.20
C ILE A 102 -1.14 11.20 7.35
N LEU A 103 0.07 10.63 7.44
CA LEU A 103 0.24 9.19 7.57
C LEU A 103 -0.34 8.68 8.89
N GLY A 104 -0.19 9.44 9.98
CA GLY A 104 -0.78 9.11 11.28
C GLY A 104 -2.30 9.24 11.32
N ALA A 105 -2.94 9.96 10.39
CA ALA A 105 -4.39 9.91 10.23
C ALA A 105 -4.80 8.74 9.33
N THR A 106 -4.10 8.52 8.21
CA THR A 106 -4.47 7.50 7.22
C THR A 106 -4.15 6.08 7.67
N LEU A 107 -2.93 5.82 8.15
CA LEU A 107 -2.45 4.47 8.50
C LEU A 107 -2.89 4.04 9.91
N LYS A 108 -3.16 5.00 10.80
CA LYS A 108 -3.69 4.72 12.15
C LYS A 108 -5.09 4.13 12.09
N ASP A 109 -5.94 4.61 11.19
CA ASP A 109 -7.28 4.05 10.98
C ASP A 109 -7.22 2.58 10.52
N TRP A 110 -6.09 2.17 9.93
CA TRP A 110 -5.83 0.80 9.50
C TRP A 110 -5.01 -0.01 10.50
N ALA A 111 -4.67 0.58 11.67
CA ALA A 111 -3.81 -0.02 12.68
C ALA A 111 -2.45 -0.49 12.15
N LEU A 112 -1.91 0.18 11.12
CA LEU A 112 -0.62 -0.16 10.53
C LEU A 112 0.49 0.70 11.13
N GLN A 113 1.57 0.05 11.57
CA GLN A 113 2.81 0.72 11.96
C GLN A 113 3.59 1.14 10.70
N TYR A 114 4.27 2.28 10.75
CA TYR A 114 5.03 2.79 9.61
C TYR A 114 6.26 3.59 10.03
N SER A 115 7.22 3.66 9.11
CA SER A 115 8.44 4.45 9.19
C SER A 115 8.67 5.15 7.86
N LEU A 116 8.78 6.47 7.91
CA LEU A 116 9.07 7.33 6.76
C LEU A 116 10.48 7.92 6.93
N ASP A 117 11.32 7.64 5.94
CA ASP A 117 12.70 8.10 5.85
C ASP A 117 12.86 9.05 4.67
N PHE A 118 13.38 10.24 4.95
CA PHE A 118 13.85 11.18 3.92
C PHE A 118 15.37 11.27 3.99
N GLY A 119 16.07 11.07 2.87
CA GLY A 119 17.51 11.28 2.85
C GLY A 119 18.15 11.13 1.47
N THR A 120 19.42 11.49 1.41
CA THR A 120 20.32 11.10 0.33
C THR A 120 21.26 10.03 0.90
N SER A 121 22.00 9.32 0.05
CA SER A 121 23.08 8.44 0.52
C SER A 121 24.14 9.15 1.39
N ALA A 122 24.12 10.51 1.42
CA ALA A 122 25.09 11.38 2.08
C ALA A 122 24.51 12.31 3.18
N VAL A 123 23.20 12.30 3.43
CA VAL A 123 22.54 13.23 4.39
C VAL A 123 21.80 12.45 5.49
N GLN A 124 21.82 13.01 6.70
CA GLN A 124 21.20 12.49 7.92
C GLN A 124 19.74 12.09 7.66
N ARG A 125 19.43 10.80 7.86
CA ARG A 125 18.06 10.27 7.69
C ARG A 125 17.15 10.92 8.72
N ILE A 126 16.13 11.63 8.25
CA ILE A 126 15.04 12.07 9.12
C ILE A 126 14.13 10.85 9.30
N ASN A 127 14.34 10.09 10.38
CA ASN A 127 13.44 9.01 10.79
C ASN A 127 12.19 9.65 11.39
N ASN A 128 11.05 9.50 10.71
CA ASN A 128 9.74 9.86 11.24
C ASN A 128 8.87 8.60 11.19
N GLY A 129 8.57 8.02 12.35
CA GLY A 129 7.77 6.80 12.41
C GLY A 129 7.22 6.56 13.80
N PHE A 130 6.06 5.91 13.86
CA PHE A 130 5.35 5.64 15.11
C PHE A 130 6.01 4.50 15.92
N GLU A 131 6.90 3.71 15.32
CA GLU A 131 7.77 2.72 15.97
C GLU A 131 8.79 2.22 14.92
N ASN A 132 9.98 1.77 15.33
CA ASN A 132 10.88 1.09 14.40
C ASN A 132 10.23 -0.24 14.00
N CYS A 133 10.02 -0.51 12.70
CA CYS A 133 9.52 -1.82 12.27
C CYS A 133 10.46 -2.93 12.76
N VAL A 134 9.97 -3.81 13.64
CA VAL A 134 10.69 -5.01 14.09
C VAL A 134 10.11 -6.21 13.34
N GLY A 135 10.72 -6.59 12.22
CA GLY A 135 10.29 -7.76 11.44
C GLY A 135 10.15 -7.48 9.94
N GLU A 136 9.25 -8.22 9.29
CA GLU A 136 8.93 -8.03 7.88
C GLU A 136 8.22 -6.70 7.66
N TYR A 137 8.61 -5.99 6.60
CA TYR A 137 8.02 -4.73 6.22
C TYR A 137 7.88 -4.64 4.72
N ARG A 138 6.90 -3.87 4.28
CA ARG A 138 6.67 -3.50 2.88
C ARG A 138 7.23 -2.12 2.68
N SER A 139 7.96 -1.88 1.59
CA SER A 139 8.58 -0.58 1.35
C SER A 139 8.25 -0.01 -0.02
N GLY A 140 7.88 1.26 -0.05
CA GLY A 140 7.80 2.08 -1.26
C GLY A 140 8.98 3.04 -1.27
N SER A 141 9.66 3.15 -2.40
CA SER A 141 10.77 4.09 -2.59
C SER A 141 10.52 4.98 -3.80
N GLN A 142 10.80 6.25 -3.65
CA GLN A 142 10.82 7.18 -4.77
C GLN A 142 12.12 7.97 -4.77
N LYS A 143 12.85 7.85 -5.88
CA LYS A 143 14.07 8.63 -6.13
C LYS A 143 13.70 9.89 -6.90
N ARG A 144 14.19 11.03 -6.44
CA ARG A 144 14.01 12.33 -7.06
C ARG A 144 15.36 12.99 -7.21
N ASN A 145 15.68 13.45 -8.42
CA ASN A 145 16.80 14.35 -8.62
C ASN A 145 16.35 15.79 -8.29
N ILE A 146 16.96 16.37 -7.26
CA ILE A 146 16.69 17.73 -6.81
C ILE A 146 18.00 18.51 -6.96
N ILE A 147 18.09 19.33 -8.00
CA ILE A 147 19.27 20.18 -8.30
C ILE A 147 20.57 19.36 -8.30
N GLY A 148 20.59 18.21 -9.01
CA GLY A 148 21.77 17.37 -9.13
C GLY A 148 22.08 16.50 -7.92
N THR A 149 21.24 16.54 -6.88
CA THR A 149 21.33 15.63 -5.72
C THR A 149 20.22 14.59 -5.81
N ASP A 150 20.57 13.31 -5.75
CA ASP A 150 19.59 12.23 -5.68
C ASP A 150 19.08 12.07 -4.24
N VAL A 151 17.79 12.34 -4.07
CA VAL A 151 17.06 12.17 -2.81
C VAL A 151 16.21 10.92 -2.93
N GLU A 152 16.36 10.02 -1.98
CA GLU A 152 15.53 8.83 -1.84
C GLU A 152 14.53 9.04 -0.70
N ILE A 153 13.27 8.82 -1.00
CA ILE A 153 12.17 8.88 -0.06
C ILE A 153 11.68 7.45 0.12
N LEU A 154 11.75 6.93 1.34
CA LEU A 154 11.44 5.54 1.64
C LEU A 154 10.32 5.49 2.69
N LEU A 155 9.19 4.93 2.31
CA LEU A 155 8.09 4.62 3.22
C LEU A 155 8.08 3.13 3.49
N LYS A 156 8.22 2.74 4.76
CA LYS A 156 8.08 1.36 5.24
C LYS A 156 6.76 1.24 6.00
N ILE A 157 5.98 0.22 5.69
CA ILE A 157 4.78 -0.18 6.41
C ILE A 157 5.08 -1.55 7.01
N CYS A 158 5.00 -1.67 8.34
CA CYS A 158 5.28 -2.93 9.03
C CYS A 158 4.09 -3.89 8.84
N SER A 159 4.37 -5.19 8.72
CA SER A 159 3.35 -6.25 8.62
C SER A 159 3.16 -7.00 9.93
#